data_AF-A0A972IZC5-F1
#
_entry.id   AF-A0A972IZC5-F1
#
_cell.length_a   1.000
_cell.length_b   1.000
_cell.length_c   1.000
_cell.angle_alpha   90.00
_cell.angle_beta   90.00
_cell.angle_gamma   90.00
#
_symmetry.space_group_name_H-M   'P 1'
#
loop_
_entity.id
_entity.type
_entity.pdbx_description
1 polymer ?
#
loop_
_entity_poly.entity_id
_entity_poly.type
_entity_poly.pdbx_seq_one_letter_code
_entity_poly.pdbx_strand_id
1 'polypeptide(L)' 'LTIKGFLQGEKLIKKHRLWELFLTASLGLSSEEVHEEAEKLEHATSDRVLEALDAFLNYPENCPHGQPIPQNSSD' A
#
# COMPACT_ATOMS: atom_id res chain seq x y z
N LEU A 1 -15.79 -6.28 12.72
CA LEU A 1 -14.99 -7.21 11.89
C LEU A 1 -14.51 -8.36 12.77
N THR A 2 -14.37 -9.57 12.23
CA THR A 2 -13.59 -10.62 12.92
C THR A 2 -12.11 -10.23 12.89
N ILE A 3 -11.28 -10.84 13.75
CA ILE A 3 -9.82 -10.60 13.74
C ILE A 3 -9.24 -10.84 12.35
N LYS A 4 -9.63 -11.95 11.71
CA LYS A 4 -9.24 -12.26 10.33
C LYS A 4 -9.64 -11.17 9.33
N GLY A 5 -10.86 -10.64 9.45
CA GLY A 5 -11.34 -9.56 8.58
C GLY A 5 -10.58 -8.25 8.80
N PHE A 6 -10.21 -7.95 10.04
CA PHE A 6 -9.41 -6.77 10.37
C PHE A 6 -8.00 -6.85 9.74
N LEU A 7 -7.29 -7.96 9.94
CA LEU A 7 -5.96 -8.19 9.35
C LEU A 7 -5.98 -8.14 7.81
N GLN A 8 -7.03 -8.69 7.20
CA GLN A 8 -7.19 -8.63 5.75
C GLN A 8 -7.40 -7.19 5.26
N GLY A 9 -8.15 -6.38 6.01
CA GLY A 9 -8.38 -4.96 5.72
C GLY A 9 -7.11 -4.13 5.85
N GLU A 10 -6.34 -4.30 6.92
CA GLU A 10 -5.06 -3.60 7.09
C GLU A 10 -4.08 -3.91 5.97
N LYS A 11 -4.02 -5.17 5.55
CA LYS A 11 -3.17 -5.59 4.43
C LYS A 11 -3.60 -4.95 3.11
N LEU A 12 -4.91 -4.80 2.88
CA LEU A 12 -5.43 -4.13 1.69
C LEU A 12 -5.03 -2.64 1.71
N ILE A 13 -5.22 -1.96 2.84
CA ILE A 13 -4.82 -0.56 3.04
C ILE A 13 -3.30 -0.39 2.85
N LYS A 14 -2.48 -1.32 3.36
CA LYS A 14 -1.03 -1.31 3.16
C LYS A 14 -0.68 -1.37 1.67
N LYS A 15 -1.29 -2.29 0.92
CA LYS A 15 -1.09 -2.41 -0.53
C LYS A 15 -1.48 -1.12 -1.25
N HIS A 16 -2.65 -0.56 -0.94
CA HIS A 16 -3.12 0.70 -1.53
C HIS A 16 -2.07 1.80 -1.37
N ARG A 17 -1.69 2.07 -0.13
CA ARG A 17 -0.81 3.19 0.22
C ARG A 17 0.60 3.06 -0.35
N LEU A 18 1.13 1.83 -0.44
CA LEU A 18 2.42 1.59 -1.08
C LEU A 18 2.36 1.78 -2.60
N TRP A 19 1.26 1.37 -3.24
CA TRP A 19 1.05 1.67 -4.65
C TRP A 19 0.88 3.16 -4.89
N GLU A 20 0.10 3.85 -4.06
CA GLU A 20 -0.03 5.32 -4.15
C GLU A 20 1.34 6.00 -4.10
N LEU A 21 2.18 5.58 -3.14
CA LEU A 21 3.51 6.14 -2.98
C LEU A 21 4.41 5.84 -4.19
N PHE A 22 4.42 4.60 -4.67
CA PHE A 22 5.23 4.22 -5.83
C PHE A 22 4.80 4.97 -7.10
N LEU A 23 3.51 4.97 -7.42
CA LEU A 23 2.97 5.60 -8.62
C LEU A 23 3.22 7.12 -8.60
N THR A 24 3.09 7.75 -7.43
CA THR A 24 3.38 9.18 -7.27
C THR A 24 4.89 9.45 -7.37
N ALA A 25 5.69 8.80 -6.52
CA ALA A 25 7.11 9.17 -6.35
C ALA A 25 8.02 8.65 -7.47
N SER A 26 7.70 7.48 -8.04
CA SER A 26 8.55 6.83 -9.06
C SER A 26 8.08 7.10 -10.48
N LEU A 27 6.76 7.23 -10.70
CA LEU A 27 6.18 7.38 -12.03
C LEU A 27 5.57 8.78 -12.27
N GLY A 28 5.40 9.60 -11.23
CA GLY A 28 4.94 10.98 -11.37
C GLY A 28 3.46 11.14 -11.73
N LEU A 29 2.62 10.13 -11.43
CA LEU A 29 1.18 10.22 -11.68
C LEU A 29 0.52 11.23 -10.73
N SER A 30 -0.56 11.84 -11.21
CA SER A 30 -1.37 12.76 -10.40
C SER A 30 -2.22 12.01 -9.36
N SER A 31 -2.64 12.70 -8.29
CA SER A 31 -3.48 12.10 -7.24
C SER A 31 -4.78 11.47 -7.75
N GLU A 32 -5.38 12.03 -8.82
CA GLU A 32 -6.58 11.47 -9.45
C GLU A 32 -6.29 10.14 -10.18
N GLU A 33 -5.19 10.06 -10.92
CA GLU A 33 -4.78 8.83 -11.62
C GLU A 33 -4.27 7.75 -10.66
N VAL A 34 -3.57 8.17 -9.60
CA VAL A 34 -2.94 7.27 -8.63
C VAL A 34 -3.98 6.44 -7.88
N HIS A 35 -5.11 7.03 -7.47
CA HIS A 35 -6.11 6.31 -6.69
C HIS A 35 -6.73 5.14 -7.47
N GLU A 36 -7.14 5.39 -8.71
CA GLU A 36 -7.77 4.37 -9.57
C GLU A 36 -6.80 3.23 -9.90
N GLU A 37 -5.53 3.54 -10.13
CA GLU A 37 -4.52 2.51 -10.42
C GLU A 37 -4.12 1.74 -9.15
N ALA A 38 -4.00 2.41 -8.00
CA ALA A 38 -3.73 1.76 -6.73
C ALA A 38 -4.84 0.78 -6.32
N GLU A 39 -6.12 1.13 -6.55
CA GLU A 39 -7.28 0.24 -6.30
C GLU A 39 -7.25 -1.03 -7.16
N LYS A 40 -6.83 -0.93 -8.43
CA LYS A 40 -6.67 -2.12 -9.29
C LYS A 40 -5.51 -2.99 -8.79
N LEU A 41 -4.39 -2.36 -8.44
CA LEU A 41 -3.16 -3.05 -8.08
C LEU A 41 -3.24 -3.72 -6.71
N GLU A 42 -3.92 -3.13 -5.71
CA GLU A 42 -4.02 -3.72 -4.36
C GLU A 42 -4.68 -5.10 -4.35
N HIS A 43 -5.63 -5.35 -5.26
CA HIS A 43 -6.31 -6.63 -5.38
C HIS A 43 -5.48 -7.67 -6.16
N ALA A 44 -4.64 -7.21 -7.09
CA ALA A 44 -3.77 -8.05 -7.92
C ALA A 44 -2.39 -8.33 -7.28
N THR A 45 -2.05 -7.68 -6.17
CA THR A 45 -0.73 -7.77 -5.56
C THR A 45 -0.59 -8.99 -4.66
N SER A 46 0.42 -9.83 -4.92
CA SER A 46 0.81 -10.94 -4.03
C SER A 46 1.64 -10.45 -2.85
N ASP A 47 1.73 -11.27 -1.79
CA ASP A 47 2.52 -10.94 -0.59
C ASP A 47 4.00 -10.73 -0.89
N ARG A 48 4.56 -11.54 -1.80
CA ARG A 48 5.94 -11.40 -2.27
C ARG A 48 6.19 -10.05 -2.95
N VAL A 49 5.24 -9.61 -3.77
CA VAL A 49 5.36 -8.31 -4.47
C VAL A 49 5.18 -7.16 -3.49
N LEU A 50 4.24 -7.29 -2.55
CA LEU A 50 4.04 -6.32 -1.47
C LEU A 50 5.32 -6.10 -0.65
N GLU A 51 5.97 -7.18 -0.20
CA GLU A 51 7.22 -7.09 0.56
C GLU A 51 8.36 -6.46 -0.25
N ALA A 52 8.48 -6.82 -1.54
CA ALA A 52 9.47 -6.24 -2.42
C ALA A 52 9.23 -4.75 -2.68
N LEU A 53 7.95 -4.34 -2.81
CA LEU A 53 7.57 -2.93 -2.99
C LEU A 53 7.82 -2.11 -1.73
N ASP A 54 7.47 -2.63 -0.57
CA ASP A 54 7.72 -2.01 0.74
C ASP A 54 9.22 -1.78 0.96
N ALA A 55 10.04 -2.81 0.66
CA ALA A 55 11.51 -2.70 0.72
C ALA A 55 12.07 -1.71 -0.32
N PHE A 56 11.53 -1.71 -1.55
CA PHE A 56 11.93 -0.77 -2.60
C PHE A 56 11.69 0.69 -2.19
N LEU A 57 10.58 0.95 -1.50
CA LEU A 57 10.22 2.26 -0.97
C LEU A 57 10.92 2.59 0.36
N ASN A 58 11.86 1.75 0.81
CA ASN A 58 12.60 1.90 2.05
C ASN A 58 11.71 1.94 3.31
N TYR A 59 10.74 1.01 3.38
CA TYR A 59 9.84 0.83 4.53
C TYR A 59 9.18 2.13 5.00
N PRO A 60 8.40 2.79 4.13
CA PRO A 60 7.81 4.09 4.42
C PRO A 60 6.77 3.98 5.54
N GLU A 61 6.74 4.99 6.42
CA GLU A 61 5.76 5.06 7.50
C GLU A 61 4.45 5.74 7.08
N ASN A 62 4.47 6.57 6.03
CA ASN A 62 3.33 7.37 5.59
C ASN A 62 3.16 7.31 4.06
N CYS A 63 1.91 7.38 3.60
CA CYS A 63 1.59 7.52 2.18
C CYS A 63 1.73 8.99 1.70
N PRO A 64 1.62 9.27 0.39
CA PRO A 64 1.73 10.64 -0.15
C PRO A 64 0.73 11.63 0.46
N HIS A 65 -0.39 11.13 0.99
CA HIS A 65 -1.45 11.93 1.62
C HIS A 65 -1.23 12.14 3.14
N GLY A 66 -0.11 11.66 3.69
CA GLY A 66 0.22 11.79 5.11
C GLY A 66 -0.49 10.80 6.05
N GLN A 67 -1.14 9.77 5.49
CA GLN A 67 -1.77 8.71 6.30
C GLN A 67 -0.76 7.60 6.62
N PRO A 68 -0.79 7.00 7.81
CA PRO A 68 0.18 5.99 8.24
C PRO A 68 0.05 4.72 7.40
N ILE A 69 1.13 4.08 6.97
CA ILE A 69 1.08 2.79 6.30
C ILE A 69 0.97 1.71 7.37
N PRO A 70 -0.06 0.83 7.34
CA PRO A 70 -0.14 -0.28 8.29
C PRO A 70 1.14 -1.10 8.20
N GLN A 71 1.87 -1.18 9.30
CA GLN A 71 2.98 -2.11 9.41
C GLN A 71 2.43 -3.47 9.79
N ASN A 72 3.07 -4.53 9.32
CA ASN A 72 2.74 -5.85 9.83
C ASN A 72 3.04 -5.80 11.33
N SER A 73 2.00 -5.82 12.17
CA SER A 73 2.16 -6.05 13.60
C SER A 73 2.93 -7.35 13.73
N SER A 74 4.20 -7.22 14.10
CA SER A 74 5.01 -8.37 14.48
C SER A 74 4.49 -8.78 15.85
N ASP A 75 3.52 -9.69 15.88
CA ASP A 75 3.20 -10.62 16.99
C ASP A 75 2.18 -11.68 16.55
#